data_AF-A0A967TJZ0-F1
#
_entry.id   AF-A0A967TJZ0-F1
#
_cell.length_a   1.000
_cell.length_b   1.000
_cell.length_c   1.000
_cell.angle_alpha   90.00
_cell.angle_beta   90.00
_cell.angle_gamma   90.00
#
_symmetry.space_group_name_H-M   'P 1'
#
loop_
_entity.id
_entity.type
_entity.pdbx_description
1 polymer ?
#
loop_
_entity_poly.entity_id
_entity_poly.type
_entity_poly.pdbx_seq_one_letter_code
_entity_poly.pdbx_strand_id
1 'polypeptide(L)'
;MGTTADGERRGTVHRRVRAPDRPAAAAVAVLGACALLGACSLAFQPPDVRIAEVRLASLGLTQGTAELELEVVNRNRRTIDVRGVRYHLQVRDDLEEPEEGRWVTLGEG
;
A
#
# COMPACT_ATOMS: atom_id res chain seq x y z
N MET A 1 -81.76 43.34 -28.38
CA MET A 1 -80.88 44.42 -28.87
C MET A 1 -79.79 44.59 -27.81
N GLY A 2 -78.53 44.26 -28.15
CA GLY A 2 -77.36 44.16 -27.24
C GLY A 2 -77.32 42.83 -26.47
N THR A 3 -76.43 41.83 -26.60
CA THR A 3 -75.05 41.63 -27.09
C THR A 3 -73.95 42.46 -26.41
N THR A 4 -73.28 41.87 -25.39
CA THR A 4 -71.83 42.00 -25.09
C THR A 4 -71.50 40.96 -23.99
N ALA A 5 -70.97 39.78 -24.34
CA ALA A 5 -69.55 39.43 -24.45
C ALA A 5 -68.89 39.22 -23.07
N ASP A 6 -68.96 37.97 -22.58
CA ASP A 6 -68.21 37.49 -21.42
C ASP A 6 -66.83 37.00 -21.86
N GLY A 7 -65.79 37.49 -21.20
CA GLY A 7 -64.40 37.46 -21.64
C GLY A 7 -63.69 36.16 -21.24
N GLU A 8 -63.50 35.26 -22.19
CA GLU A 8 -62.72 34.05 -22.01
C GLU A 8 -61.21 34.37 -21.99
N ARG A 9 -60.60 34.41 -20.80
CA ARG A 9 -59.14 34.33 -20.62
C ARG A 9 -58.78 33.03 -19.92
N ARG A 10 -58.70 31.94 -20.68
CA ARG A 10 -58.08 30.69 -20.23
C ARG A 10 -56.56 30.87 -20.23
N GLY A 11 -55.98 31.01 -19.04
CA GLY A 11 -54.54 30.99 -18.85
C GLY A 11 -53.97 29.61 -19.18
N THR A 12 -53.08 29.55 -20.18
CA THR A 12 -52.33 28.34 -20.51
C THR A 12 -51.24 28.12 -19.46
N VAL A 13 -51.50 27.28 -18.47
CA VAL A 13 -50.51 26.88 -17.47
C VAL A 13 -49.55 25.87 -18.12
N HIS A 14 -48.37 26.34 -18.56
CA HIS A 14 -47.29 25.47 -19.00
C HIS A 14 -46.69 24.71 -17.81
N ARG A 15 -47.12 23.46 -17.63
CA ARG A 15 -46.55 22.53 -16.64
C ARG A 15 -45.13 22.15 -17.08
N ARG A 16 -44.11 22.78 -16.50
CA ARG A 16 -42.72 22.31 -16.64
C ARG A 16 -42.59 20.94 -15.97
N VAL A 17 -42.39 19.89 -16.77
CA VAL A 17 -42.01 18.57 -16.29
C VAL A 17 -40.55 18.67 -15.84
N ARG A 18 -40.32 18.62 -14.52
CA ARG A 18 -38.98 18.57 -13.94
C ARG A 18 -38.43 17.17 -14.18
N ALA A 19 -37.39 17.05 -15.01
CA ALA A 19 -36.67 15.80 -15.18
C ALA A 19 -36.05 15.38 -13.83
N PRO A 20 -36.05 14.08 -13.48
CA PRO A 20 -35.37 13.62 -12.28
C PRO A 20 -33.87 13.72 -12.53
N ASP A 21 -33.23 14.59 -11.76
CA ASP A 21 -31.78 14.67 -11.66
C ASP A 21 -31.24 13.27 -11.30
N ARG A 22 -30.48 12.65 -12.21
CA ARG A 22 -29.78 11.37 -11.98
C ARG A 22 -28.27 11.55 -11.68
N PRO A 23 -27.80 12.43 -10.77
CA PRO A 23 -26.39 12.43 -10.40
C PRO A 23 -26.04 11.30 -9.42
N ALA A 24 -27.03 10.67 -8.75
CA ALA A 24 -26.77 9.68 -7.70
C ALA A 24 -26.24 8.34 -8.23
N ALA A 25 -26.69 7.88 -9.41
CA ALA A 25 -26.32 6.57 -9.93
C ALA A 25 -24.85 6.48 -10.39
N ALA A 26 -24.31 7.58 -10.92
CA ALA A 26 -22.92 7.63 -11.39
C ALA A 26 -21.91 7.62 -10.23
N ALA A 27 -22.24 8.29 -9.12
CA ALA A 27 -21.36 8.36 -7.94
C ALA A 27 -21.17 6.99 -7.26
N VAL A 28 -22.22 6.16 -7.21
CA VAL A 28 -22.17 4.82 -6.60
C VAL A 28 -21.29 3.86 -7.41
N ALA A 29 -21.34 3.95 -8.75
CA ALA A 29 -20.52 3.10 -9.62
C ALA A 29 -19.02 3.36 -9.48
N VAL A 30 -18.63 4.63 -9.32
CA VAL A 30 -17.21 5.03 -9.15
C VAL A 30 -16.65 4.54 -7.81
N LEU A 31 -17.42 4.66 -6.72
CA LEU A 31 -17.01 4.18 -5.39
C LEU A 31 -16.84 2.65 -5.36
N GLY A 32 -17.75 1.91 -6.01
CA GLY A 32 -17.64 0.46 -6.14
C GLY A 32 -16.40 0.02 -6.92
N ALA A 33 -16.05 0.72 -8.00
CA ALA A 33 -14.84 0.42 -8.78
C ALA A 33 -13.55 0.68 -7.98
N CYS A 34 -13.49 1.78 -7.21
CA CYS A 34 -12.35 2.08 -6.34
C CYS A 34 -12.17 1.04 -5.21
N ALA A 35 -13.26 0.55 -4.63
CA ALA A 35 -13.21 -0.47 -3.58
C ALA A 35 -12.64 -1.81 -4.09
N LEU A 36 -12.96 -2.20 -5.33
CA LEU A 36 -12.42 -3.42 -5.94
C LEU A 36 -10.93 -3.30 -6.28
N LEU A 37 -10.48 -2.13 -6.73
CA LEU A 37 -9.06 -1.88 -7.03
C LEU A 37 -8.20 -1.81 -5.75
N GLY A 38 -8.74 -1.25 -4.66
CA GLY A 38 -8.07 -1.21 -3.35
C GLY A 38 -8.05 -2.56 -2.62
N ALA A 39 -8.96 -3.48 -2.93
CA ALA A 39 -8.98 -4.81 -2.31
C ALA A 39 -7.76 -5.66 -2.69
N CYS A 40 -7.17 -5.44 -3.87
CA CYS A 40 -5.99 -6.16 -4.31
C CYS A 40 -4.73 -5.84 -3.48
N SER A 41 -4.62 -4.64 -2.88
CA SER A 41 -3.49 -4.30 -2.01
C SER A 41 -3.66 -4.82 -0.57
N LEU A 42 -4.89 -5.10 -0.12
CA LEU A 42 -5.14 -5.72 1.18
C LEU A 42 -4.84 -7.23 1.23
N ALA A 43 -4.80 -7.90 0.07
CA ALA A 43 -4.72 -9.37 0.02
C ALA A 43 -3.29 -9.92 0.20
N PHE A 44 -2.26 -9.08 0.06
CA PHE A 44 -0.86 -9.50 0.20
C PHE A 44 -0.29 -9.03 1.53
N GLN A 45 0.15 -9.97 2.36
CA GLN A 45 0.87 -9.65 3.59
C GLN A 45 2.37 -9.78 3.33
N PRO A 46 3.20 -8.77 3.64
CA PRO A 46 4.65 -8.95 3.53
C PRO A 46 5.09 -10.10 4.45
N PRO A 47 6.05 -10.94 4.02
CA PRO A 47 6.64 -11.93 4.91
C PRO A 47 7.38 -11.22 6.06
N ASP A 48 7.31 -11.81 7.24
CA ASP A 48 8.11 -11.37 8.39
C ASP A 48 9.49 -12.02 8.25
N VAL A 49 10.55 -11.22 8.21
CA VAL A 49 11.93 -11.70 8.06
C VAL A 49 12.74 -11.21 9.24
N ARG A 50 13.42 -12.13 9.92
CA ARG A 50 14.28 -11.82 11.06
C ARG A 50 15.55 -12.63 11.03
N ILE A 51 16.60 -12.08 11.63
CA ILE A 51 17.87 -12.79 11.83
C ILE A 51 17.66 -13.74 13.02
N ALA A 52 17.76 -15.03 12.77
CA ALA A 52 17.63 -16.07 13.79
C ALA A 52 18.97 -16.32 14.49
N GLU A 53 20.05 -16.45 13.71
CA GLU A 53 21.40 -16.65 14.22
C GLU A 53 22.40 -15.90 13.32
N VAL A 54 23.45 -15.40 13.96
CA VAL A 54 24.66 -14.93 13.27
C VAL A 54 25.81 -15.73 13.84
N ARG A 55 26.48 -16.48 12.99
CA ARG A 55 27.64 -17.28 13.36
C ARG A 55 28.85 -16.88 12.56
N LEU A 56 29.98 -16.71 13.23
CA LEU A 56 31.25 -16.50 12.57
C LEU A 56 31.83 -17.87 12.20
N ALA A 57 31.78 -18.21 10.92
CA ALA A 57 32.25 -19.49 10.40
C ALA A 57 33.78 -19.53 10.29
N SER A 58 34.39 -18.42 9.85
CA SER A 58 35.85 -18.31 9.79
C SER A 58 36.34 -16.88 9.94
N LEU A 59 37.55 -16.73 10.47
CA LEU A 59 38.30 -15.48 10.54
C LEU A 59 39.73 -15.72 10.04
N GLY A 60 40.14 -14.93 9.07
CA GLY A 60 41.51 -14.77 8.64
C GLY A 60 42.05 -13.38 9.01
N LEU A 61 43.30 -13.13 8.64
CA LEU A 61 43.97 -11.85 8.94
C LEU A 61 43.35 -10.65 8.19
N THR A 62 42.73 -10.89 7.03
CA THR A 62 42.20 -9.84 6.14
C THR A 62 40.75 -10.04 5.74
N GLN A 63 40.18 -11.22 5.98
CA GLN A 63 38.83 -11.59 5.57
C GLN A 63 38.22 -12.54 6.58
N GLY A 64 36.89 -12.63 6.61
CA GLY A 64 36.17 -13.60 7.41
C GLY A 64 34.90 -14.05 6.71
N THR A 65 34.30 -15.11 7.21
CA THR A 65 33.01 -15.61 6.73
C THR A 65 32.05 -15.65 7.91
N ALA A 66 30.91 -14.99 7.75
CA ALA A 66 29.79 -15.10 8.66
C ALA A 66 28.64 -15.82 7.96
N GLU A 67 28.01 -16.73 8.68
CA GLU A 67 26.77 -17.38 8.28
C GLU A 67 25.62 -16.66 8.99
N LEU A 68 24.66 -16.19 8.20
CA LEU A 68 23.41 -15.60 8.69
C LEU A 68 22.28 -16.59 8.45
N GLU A 69 21.60 -16.97 9.52
CA GLU A 69 20.35 -17.71 9.42
C GLU A 69 19.18 -16.72 9.47
N LEU A 70 18.36 -16.73 8.42
CA LEU A 70 17.18 -15.89 8.30
C LEU A 70 15.93 -16.74 8.50
N GLU A 71 15.10 -16.36 9.47
CA GLU A 71 13.77 -16.92 9.61
C GLU A 71 12.78 -16.10 8.78
N VAL A 72 12.08 -16.76 7.85
CA VAL A 72 11.11 -16.14 6.96
C VAL A 72 9.73 -16.74 7.22
N VAL A 73 8.83 -15.95 7.82
CA VAL A 73 7.45 -16.35 8.11
C VAL A 73 6.51 -15.75 7.06
N ASN A 74 6.07 -16.58 6.12
CA ASN A 74 5.11 -16.20 5.09
C ASN A 74 3.67 -16.54 5.54
N ARG A 75 2.88 -15.51 5.87
CA ARG A 75 1.47 -15.67 6.27
C ARG A 75 0.50 -15.78 5.09
N ASN A 76 0.98 -15.66 3.86
CA ASN A 76 0.14 -15.82 2.67
C ASN A 76 -0.09 -17.31 2.38
N ARG A 77 -1.24 -17.65 1.78
CA ARG A 77 -1.55 -19.01 1.30
C ARG A 77 -0.78 -19.43 0.03
N ARG A 78 0.15 -18.59 -0.44
CA ARG A 78 0.90 -18.78 -1.68
C ARG A 78 2.38 -18.88 -1.35
N THR A 79 3.09 -19.75 -2.07
CA THR A 79 4.54 -19.87 -1.98
C THR A 79 5.21 -18.58 -2.46
N ILE A 80 6.26 -18.17 -1.76
CA ILE A 80 7.14 -17.07 -2.16
C ILE A 80 8.45 -17.64 -2.69
N ASP A 81 9.01 -17.00 -3.71
CA ASP A 81 10.31 -17.34 -4.28
C ASP A 81 11.34 -16.30 -3.83
N VAL A 82 12.43 -16.77 -3.23
CA VAL A 82 13.51 -15.90 -2.75
C VAL A 82 14.52 -15.74 -3.88
N ARG A 83 14.49 -14.57 -4.53
CA ARG A 83 15.36 -14.28 -5.68
C ARG A 83 16.79 -13.87 -5.30
N GLY A 84 16.96 -13.36 -4.10
CA GLY A 84 18.25 -12.87 -3.60
C GLY A 84 18.07 -12.18 -2.26
N VAL A 85 19.20 -11.89 -1.63
CA VAL A 85 19.27 -11.16 -0.36
C VAL A 85 20.20 -9.98 -0.58
N ARG A 86 19.74 -8.79 -0.19
CA ARG A 86 20.58 -7.60 -0.10
C ARG A 86 21.00 -7.42 1.34
N TYR A 87 22.28 -7.17 1.61
CA TYR A 87 22.82 -7.05 2.95
C TYR A 87 23.78 -5.87 3.09
N HIS A 88 23.90 -5.40 4.33
CA HIS A 88 24.88 -4.41 4.74
C HIS A 88 25.45 -4.85 6.09
N LEU A 89 26.70 -5.33 6.09
CA LEU A 89 27.36 -5.86 7.28
C LEU A 89 28.26 -4.80 7.90
N GLN A 90 27.97 -4.43 9.14
CA GLN A 90 28.78 -3.52 9.94
C GLN A 90 29.18 -4.20 11.24
N VAL A 91 30.42 -3.96 11.65
CA VAL A 91 30.93 -4.39 12.95
C VAL A 91 31.37 -3.14 13.70
N ARG A 92 31.04 -3.08 14.98
CA ARG A 92 31.52 -2.05 15.89
C ARG A 92 32.71 -2.60 16.64
N ASP A 93 33.77 -1.80 16.72
CA ASP A 93 34.86 -2.09 17.65
C ASP A 93 34.45 -1.63 19.05
N ASP A 94 34.26 -2.58 19.96
CA ASP A 94 33.92 -2.30 21.36
C ASP A 94 35.18 -2.07 22.22
N LEU A 95 36.39 -2.11 21.64
CA LEU A 95 37.64 -1.77 22.33
C LEU A 95 37.89 -0.25 22.39
N GLU A 96 37.20 0.54 21.56
CA GLU A 96 37.13 2.00 21.66
C GLU A 96 36.03 2.38 22.67
N GLU A 97 36.17 3.52 23.36
CA GLU A 97 35.24 4.00 24.40
C GLU A 97 33.76 3.82 23.97
N PRO A 98 32.86 3.37 24.85
CA PRO A 98 31.52 2.88 24.50
C PRO A 98 30.60 3.92 23.82
N GLU A 99 30.93 5.21 23.88
CA GLU A 99 30.21 6.29 23.20
C GLU A 99 30.79 6.67 21.83
N GLU A 100 32.03 6.23 21.50
CA GLU A 100 32.76 6.57 20.26
C GLU A 100 33.11 5.34 19.40
N GLY A 101 32.62 4.14 19.73
CA GLY A 101 32.95 2.91 19.00
C GLY A 101 32.74 3.04 17.49
N ARG A 102 33.82 2.94 16.71
CA ARG A 102 33.80 3.11 15.26
C ARG A 102 33.10 1.95 14.58
N TRP A 103 32.05 2.26 13.82
CA TRP A 103 31.43 1.31 12.90
C TRP A 103 32.27 1.15 11.64
N VAL A 104 32.65 -0.09 11.33
CA VAL A 104 33.36 -0.45 10.11
C VAL A 104 32.47 -1.32 9.25
N THR A 105 32.21 -0.89 8.01
CA THR A 105 31.51 -1.72 7.03
C THR A 105 32.45 -2.82 6.56
N LEU A 106 32.04 -4.07 6.74
CA LEU A 106 32.80 -5.25 6.30
C LEU A 106 32.36 -5.76 4.92
N GLY A 107 31.12 -5.47 4.50
CA GLY A 107 30.65 -5.85 3.16
C GLY A 107 29.21 -5.44 2.86
N GLU A 108 28.90 -5.40 1.58
CA GLU A 108 27.57 -5.12 1.01
C GLU A 108 27.33 -5.99 -0.24
N GLY A 109 26.06 -6.25 -0.57
CA GLY A 109 25.65 -7.04 -1.73
C GLY A 109 24.15 -7.06 -1.89
#